data_AF-A0A920Q3B2-F1
#
_entry.id   AF-A0A920Q3B2-F1
#
_cell.length_a   1.000
_cell.length_b   1.000
_cell.length_c   1.000
_cell.angle_alpha   90.00
_cell.angle_beta   90.00
_cell.angle_gamma   90.00
#
_symmetry.space_group_name_H-M   'P 1'
#
loop_
_entity.id
_entity.type
_entity.pdbx_description
1 polymer ?
#
loop_
_entity_poly.entity_id
_entity_poly.type
_entity_poly.pdbx_seq_one_letter_code
_entity_poly.pdbx_strand_id
1 'polypeptide(L)'
;MYQDLAIVDDMALWRNFFLGQELYRKFLGVRLLDVNKMTQICGEHLDEIGLTSVASPHQTATTLSGGERQSLAISRAVYFESRILLLDEPVAALSVRETRRVFDAIEAAKKKA
;
A
#
# COMPACT_ATOMS: atom_id res chain seq x y z
N MET A 1 16.36 13.04 4.15
CA MET A 1 16.68 11.62 3.87
C MET A 1 15.55 11.07 3.01
N TYR A 2 15.85 10.55 1.82
CA TYR A 2 14.87 9.82 1.01
C TYR A 2 15.09 8.32 1.28
N GLN A 3 14.15 7.65 1.95
CA GLN A 3 14.10 6.19 1.93
C GLN A 3 13.48 5.76 0.60
N ASP A 4 14.13 4.85 -0.13
CA ASP A 4 13.53 4.24 -1.32
C ASP A 4 12.43 3.27 -0.87
N LEU A 5 11.19 3.76 -0.87
CA LEU A 5 10.02 2.98 -0.48
C LEU A 5 9.49 2.11 -1.64
N ALA A 6 10.23 2.02 -2.76
CA ALA A 6 9.78 1.40 -4.01
C ALA A 6 8.37 1.88 -4.42
N ILE A 7 8.16 3.20 -4.32
CA ILE A 7 6.96 3.92 -4.75
C ILE A 7 7.34 4.77 -5.95
N VAL A 8 6.56 4.67 -7.02
CA VAL A 8 6.71 5.46 -8.25
C VAL A 8 5.81 6.68 -8.15
N ASP A 9 6.41 7.87 -8.16
CA ASP A 9 5.74 9.15 -7.94
C ASP A 9 4.56 9.42 -8.88
N ASP A 10 4.80 9.30 -10.19
CA ASP A 10 3.81 9.61 -11.23
C ASP A 10 2.77 8.50 -11.45
N MET A 11 2.79 7.46 -10.61
CA MET A 11 1.90 6.32 -10.71
C MET A 11 0.72 6.43 -9.74
N ALA A 12 -0.45 6.02 -10.21
CA ALA A 12 -1.65 5.94 -9.38
C ALA A 12 -1.43 5.04 -8.16
N LEU A 13 -2.05 5.37 -7.02
CA LEU A 13 -1.88 4.63 -5.77
C LEU A 13 -2.26 3.16 -5.89
N TRP A 14 -3.38 2.84 -6.55
CA TRP A 14 -3.78 1.44 -6.79
C TRP A 14 -2.70 0.67 -7.54
N ARG A 15 -2.01 1.33 -8.48
CA ARG A 15 -1.00 0.68 -9.29
C ARG A 15 0.33 0.55 -8.54
N ASN A 16 0.68 1.55 -7.72
CA ASN A 16 1.79 1.45 -6.77
C ASN A 16 1.61 0.30 -5.78
N PHE A 17 0.38 0.15 -5.28
CA PHE A 17 0.02 -0.90 -4.33
C PHE A 17 0.23 -2.28 -4.95
N PHE A 18 -0.28 -2.53 -6.16
CA PHE A 18 -0.19 -3.82 -6.83
C PHE A 18 1.05 -4.03 -7.71
N LEU A 19 2.04 -3.13 -7.66
CA LEU A 19 3.19 -3.17 -8.56
C LEU A 19 3.97 -4.49 -8.39
N GLY A 20 4.06 -5.28 -9.47
CA GLY A 20 4.69 -6.60 -9.47
C GLY A 20 3.83 -7.74 -8.89
N GLN A 21 2.61 -7.45 -8.46
CA GLN A 21 1.61 -8.41 -7.98
C GLN A 21 0.23 -8.12 -8.59
N GLU A 22 0.21 -7.75 -9.88
CA GLU A 22 -1.01 -7.30 -10.54
C GLU A 22 -2.06 -8.41 -10.64
N LEU A 23 -3.32 -8.03 -10.42
CA LEU A 23 -4.46 -8.93 -10.59
C LEU A 23 -4.90 -8.95 -12.04
N TYR A 24 -5.23 -10.15 -12.51
CA TYR A 24 -5.73 -10.34 -13.87
C TYR A 24 -6.98 -11.21 -13.86
N ARG A 25 -7.90 -10.87 -14.76
CA ARG A 25 -9.09 -11.66 -15.07
C ARG A 25 -8.92 -12.35 -16.43
N LYS A 26 -9.46 -13.56 -16.54
CA LYS A 26 -9.51 -14.28 -17.82
C LYS A 26 -10.78 -13.87 -18.56
N PHE A 27 -10.63 -13.38 -19.78
CA PHE A 27 -11.75 -13.10 -20.68
C PHE A 27 -11.45 -13.70 -22.05
N LEU A 28 -12.26 -14.67 -22.48
CA LEU A 28 -12.10 -15.37 -23.77
C LEU A 28 -10.65 -15.88 -24.02
N GLY A 29 -10.01 -16.45 -23.01
CA GLY A 29 -8.63 -16.96 -23.10
C GLY A 29 -7.54 -15.90 -23.01
N VAL A 30 -7.88 -14.60 -23.02
CA VAL A 30 -6.95 -13.48 -22.84
C VAL A 30 -6.87 -13.09 -21.37
N ARG A 31 -5.65 -12.83 -20.89
CA ARG A 31 -5.38 -12.35 -19.53
C ARG A 31 -5.42 -10.81 -19.53
N LEU A 32 -6.49 -10.24 -19.00
CA LEU A 32 -6.69 -8.79 -18.91
C LEU A 32 -6.44 -8.30 -17.49
N LEU A 33 -5.84 -7.12 -17.36
CA LEU A 33 -5.62 -6.48 -16.07
C LEU A 33 -6.95 -6.16 -15.39
N ASP A 34 -7.10 -6.53 -14.13
CA ASP A 34 -8.32 -6.29 -13.36
C ASP A 34 -8.20 -5.00 -12.54
N VAL A 35 -8.26 -3.86 -13.24
CA VAL A 35 -8.11 -2.53 -12.64
C VAL A 35 -9.20 -2.27 -11.60
N ASN A 36 -10.45 -2.64 -11.87
CA ASN A 36 -11.57 -2.38 -10.96
C ASN A 36 -11.35 -3.08 -9.62
N LYS A 37 -10.94 -4.36 -9.64
CA LYS A 37 -10.67 -5.11 -8.41
C LYS A 37 -9.49 -4.54 -7.63
N MET A 38 -8.40 -4.19 -8.32
CA MET A 38 -7.22 -3.59 -7.68
C MET A 38 -7.53 -2.22 -7.07
N THR A 39 -8.29 -1.37 -7.77
CA THR A 39 -8.73 -0.07 -7.27
C THR A 39 -9.60 -0.23 -6.02
N GLN A 40 -10.55 -1.17 -6.02
CA GLN A 40 -11.40 -1.44 -4.87
C GLN A 40 -10.58 -1.87 -3.65
N ILE A 41 -9.73 -2.89 -3.80
CA ILE A 41 -8.89 -3.40 -2.71
C ILE A 41 -7.95 -2.31 -2.19
N CYS A 42 -7.36 -1.52 -3.09
CA CYS A 42 -6.51 -0.42 -2.68
C CYS A 42 -7.29 0.61 -1.85
N GLY A 43 -8.52 0.98 -2.26
CA GLY A 43 -9.37 1.88 -1.49
C GLY A 43 -9.66 1.37 -0.08
N GLU A 44 -10.06 0.09 0.03
CA GLU A 44 -10.32 -0.55 1.32
C GLU A 44 -9.08 -0.47 2.24
N HIS A 45 -7.88 -0.75 1.73
CA HIS A 45 -6.65 -0.66 2.53
C HIS A 45 -6.22 0.76 2.86
N LEU A 46 -6.42 1.72 1.96
CA LEU A 46 -6.14 3.14 2.23
C LEU A 46 -7.02 3.65 3.39
N ASP A 47 -8.27 3.18 3.47
CA ASP A 47 -9.20 3.50 4.55
C ASP A 47 -8.81 2.83 5.88
N GLU A 48 -8.34 1.58 5.85
CA GLU A 48 -7.89 0.83 7.03
C GLU A 48 -6.67 1.50 7.71
N ILE A 49 -5.65 1.84 6.93
CA ILE A 49 -4.50 2.65 7.41
C ILE A 49 -4.89 4.11 7.64
N GLY A 50 -6.07 4.47 7.14
CA GLY A 50 -6.77 5.74 7.20
C GLY A 50 -5.93 6.93 6.76
N LEU A 51 -5.42 6.80 5.55
CA LEU A 51 -4.98 7.87 4.68
C LEU A 51 -6.19 8.67 4.19
N THR A 52 -6.84 9.38 5.11
CA THR A 52 -8.07 10.14 4.83
C THR A 52 -7.84 11.38 3.95
N SER A 53 -6.58 11.76 3.74
CA SER A 53 -6.14 12.82 2.81
C SER A 53 -6.26 12.39 1.34
N VAL A 54 -6.28 11.09 1.06
CA VAL A 54 -6.40 10.53 -0.28
C VAL A 54 -7.88 10.45 -0.64
N ALA A 55 -8.28 11.22 -1.64
CA ALA A 55 -9.64 11.26 -2.13
C ALA A 55 -9.96 10.08 -3.08
N SER A 56 -8.94 9.48 -3.70
CA SER A 56 -9.13 8.37 -4.64
C SER A 56 -7.88 7.53 -4.80
N PRO A 57 -8.00 6.19 -4.94
CA PRO A 57 -6.89 5.32 -5.33
C PRO A 57 -6.28 5.67 -6.69
N HIS A 58 -6.96 6.46 -7.52
CA HIS A 58 -6.47 6.96 -8.81
C HIS A 58 -5.52 8.15 -8.71
N GLN A 59 -5.42 8.81 -7.54
CA GLN A 59 -4.45 9.88 -7.32
C GLN A 59 -3.02 9.34 -7.45
N THR A 60 -2.09 10.22 -7.79
CA THR A 60 -0.67 9.89 -7.94
C THR A 60 0.03 9.90 -6.58
N ALA A 61 1.07 9.08 -6.42
CA ALA A 61 1.83 9.03 -5.18
C ALA A 61 2.56 10.34 -4.84
N THR A 62 2.78 11.23 -5.83
CA THR A 62 3.30 12.59 -5.61
C THR A 62 2.54 13.38 -4.55
N THR A 63 1.25 13.15 -4.37
CA THR A 63 0.44 13.90 -3.40
C THR A 63 0.58 13.41 -1.95
N LEU A 64 1.27 12.28 -1.74
CA LEU A 64 1.46 11.72 -0.41
C LEU A 64 2.65 12.36 0.31
N SER A 65 2.46 12.65 1.60
CA SER A 65 3.53 13.00 2.52
C SER A 65 4.50 11.82 2.72
N GLY A 66 5.68 12.09 3.29
CA GLY A 66 6.66 11.04 3.60
C GLY A 66 6.10 9.92 4.48
N GLY A 67 5.32 10.27 5.50
CA GLY A 67 4.66 9.29 6.38
C GLY A 67 3.57 8.50 5.66
N GLU A 68 2.82 9.15 4.79
CA GLU A 68 1.75 8.49 4.03
C GLU A 68 2.33 7.48 3.03
N ARG A 69 3.46 7.82 2.41
CA ARG A 69 4.24 6.89 1.55
C ARG A 69 4.74 5.70 2.34
N GLN A 70 5.27 5.92 3.54
CA GLN A 70 5.73 4.84 4.42
C GLN A 70 4.57 3.91 4.80
N SER A 71 3.41 4.48 5.15
CA SER A 71 2.19 3.74 5.46
C SER A 71 1.71 2.89 4.27
N LEU A 72 1.74 3.45 3.06
CA LEU A 72 1.40 2.72 1.83
C LEU A 72 2.36 1.54 1.58
N ALA A 73 3.66 1.77 1.74
CA ALA A 73 4.67 0.73 1.55
C ALA A 73 4.52 -0.42 2.56
N ILE A 74 4.27 -0.11 3.84
CA ILE A 74 4.03 -1.10 4.88
C ILE A 74 2.72 -1.86 4.60
N SER A 75 1.64 -1.15 4.26
CA SER A 75 0.36 -1.75 3.92
C SER A 75 0.48 -2.74 2.76
N ARG A 76 1.21 -2.35 1.70
CA ARG A 76 1.54 -3.24 0.59
C ARG A 76 2.30 -4.49 1.05
N ALA A 77 3.33 -4.35 1.88
CA ALA A 77 4.12 -5.47 2.37
C ALA A 77 3.33 -6.44 3.26
N VAL A 78 2.40 -5.91 4.06
CA VAL A 78 1.47 -6.69 4.90
C VAL A 78 0.44 -7.42 4.04
N TYR A 79 -0.15 -6.73 3.06
CA TYR A 79 -1.19 -7.29 2.19
C TYR A 79 -0.69 -8.48 1.36
N PHE A 80 0.49 -8.36 0.75
CA PHE A 80 1.07 -9.43 -0.07
C PHE A 80 1.84 -10.48 0.74
N GLU A 81 1.64 -10.52 2.07
CA GLU A 81 2.25 -11.51 2.97
C GLU A 81 3.73 -11.70 2.69
N SER A 82 4.49 -10.60 2.73
CA SER A 82 5.93 -10.65 2.50
C SER A 82 6.59 -11.70 3.40
N ARG A 83 7.28 -12.68 2.79
CA ARG A 83 7.92 -13.80 3.51
C ARG A 83 8.87 -13.31 4.62
N ILE A 84 9.49 -12.16 4.39
CA ILE A 84 10.36 -11.46 5.33
C ILE A 84 10.06 -9.97 5.19
N LEU A 85 9.70 -9.32 6.31
CA LEU A 85 9.50 -7.88 6.40
C LEU A 85 10.59 -7.29 7.31
N LEU A 86 11.53 -6.55 6.74
CA LEU A 86 12.56 -5.80 7.47
C LEU A 86 12.12 -4.35 7.57
N LEU A 87 12.07 -3.84 8.80
CA LEU A 87 11.64 -2.48 9.10
C LEU A 87 12.73 -1.79 9.91
N ASP A 88 13.39 -0.81 9.29
CA ASP A 88 14.30 0.08 9.99
C ASP A 88 13.59 1.42 10.23
N GLU A 89 13.38 1.75 11.50
CA GLU A 89 12.63 2.93 11.97
C GLU A 89 11.26 3.15 11.25
N PRO A 90 10.32 2.19 11.29
CA PRO A 90 9.08 2.20 10.49
C PRO A 90 8.08 3.31 10.83
N VAL A 91 8.35 4.10 11.88
CA VAL A 91 7.42 5.09 12.45
C VAL A 91 8.02 6.49 12.51
N ALA A 92 9.24 6.69 11.98
CA ALA A 92 9.97 7.96 12.09
C ALA A 92 9.23 9.14 11.41
N ALA A 93 8.46 8.88 10.36
CA ALA A 93 7.72 9.90 9.61
C ALA A 93 6.20 9.88 9.86
N LEU A 94 5.72 9.09 10.83
CA LEU A 94 4.30 8.88 11.08
C LEU A 94 3.79 9.69 12.27
N SER A 95 2.56 10.19 12.17
CA SER A 95 1.83 10.71 13.33
C SER A 95 1.52 9.59 14.33
N VAL A 96 1.17 9.95 15.56
CA VAL A 96 0.80 8.98 16.62
C VAL A 96 -0.35 8.06 16.17
N ARG A 97 -1.32 8.59 15.41
CA ARG A 97 -2.47 7.83 14.90
C ARG A 97 -2.06 6.83 13.82
N GLU A 98 -1.25 7.27 12.86
CA GLU A 98 -0.73 6.41 11.78
C GLU A 98 0.19 5.32 12.34
N THR A 99 1.04 5.70 13.31
CA THR A 99 1.93 4.78 14.03
C THR A 99 1.15 3.60 14.61
N ARG A 100 0.04 3.87 15.32
CA ARG A 100 -0.78 2.80 15.91
C ARG A 100 -1.34 1.85 14.85
N ARG A 101 -1.87 2.38 13.75
CA ARG A 101 -2.42 1.55 12.66
C ARG A 101 -1.36 0.71 11.97
N VAL A 102 -0.18 1.27 11.75
CA VAL A 102 0.98 0.53 11.23
C VAL A 102 1.39 -0.59 12.18
N PHE A 103 1.44 -0.34 13.48
CA PHE A 103 1.69 -1.38 14.48
C PHE A 103 0.62 -2.48 14.45
N ASP A 104 -0.66 -2.12 14.39
CA ASP A 104 -1.76 -3.09 14.30
C ASP A 104 -1.65 -3.96 13.04
N ALA A 105 -1.28 -3.36 11.90
CA ALA A 105 -1.05 -4.08 10.64
C ALA A 105 0.14 -5.05 10.72
N ILE A 106 1.24 -4.64 11.35
CA ILE A 106 2.42 -5.48 11.57
C ILE A 106 2.08 -6.66 12.50
N GLU A 107 1.34 -6.42 13.58
CA GLU A 107 0.91 -7.47 14.50
C GLU A 107 -0.08 -8.45 13.84
N ALA A 108 -0.96 -7.96 12.97
CA ALA A 108 -1.83 -8.82 12.16
C ALA A 108 -1.02 -9.69 11.19
N ALA A 109 0.04 -9.15 10.58
CA ALA A 109 0.93 -9.90 9.70
C ALA A 109 1.69 -11.01 10.45
N LYS A 110 2.22 -10.70 11.65
CA LYS A 110 2.92 -11.69 12.49
C LYS A 110 2.07 -12.91 12.84
N LYS A 111 0.77 -12.73 13.08
CA LYS A 111 -0.14 -13.84 13.43
C LYS A 111 -0.41 -14.82 12.28
N LYS A 112 -0.11 -14.42 11.05
CA LYS A 112 -0.32 -15.23 9.84
C LYS A 112 0.94 -16.00 9.40
N ALA A 113 2.11 -15.66 9.95
CA ALA A 113 3.39 -16.31 9.70
C ALA A 113 3.60 -17.49 10.65
#